data_AF-A0AA95LXF0-F1
#
_entry.id   AF-A0AA95LXF0-F1
#
_cell.length_a   1.000
_cell.length_b   1.000
_cell.length_c   1.000
_cell.angle_alpha   90.00
_cell.angle_beta   90.00
_cell.angle_gamma   90.00
#
_symmetry.space_group_name_H-M   'P 1'
#
loop_
_entity.id
_entity.type
_entity.pdbx_description
1 polymer ?
#
loop_
_entity_poly.entity_id
_entity_poly.type
_entity_poly.pdbx_seq_one_letter_code
_entity_poly.pdbx_strand_id
1 'polypeptide(L)'
;MKANENYQYYIIENTVAKGVDSVSPIFKGVEILPDGSVVRTGTNYSGKFQEAHDASKASIQSRISNLESGGVKGTGEGEKLQRGKYANRLDKLHDKFGKLTPGQINERINLRAKTKSELERLKQIYNGRPNFGRDKMGPALAGVYDKTTGEYYYAINTIDGAVPELVPLLQNRLNNMPKEVFDSYSQLSKGAGSHAEVLAVNEALKRNPNARIEDLTVNVIRTGINKNKPGGLMFKCCPHYSYLLKEFEVISEVSKFGR
;
A
#
# COMPACT_ATOMS: atom_id res chain seq x y z
N MET A 1 47.03 55.61 23.32
CA MET A 1 46.36 54.56 24.11
C MET A 1 45.75 53.58 23.12
N LYS A 2 46.24 52.34 23.10
CA LYS A 2 45.76 51.28 22.19
C LYS A 2 44.43 50.75 22.71
N ALA A 3 43.45 50.59 21.83
CA ALA A 3 42.18 49.95 22.17
C ALA A 3 42.45 48.51 22.62
N ASN A 4 41.92 48.13 23.78
CA ASN A 4 42.07 46.79 24.34
C ASN A 4 41.32 45.79 23.44
N GLU A 5 42.06 44.92 22.77
CA GLU A 5 41.55 43.88 21.85
C GLU A 5 40.58 42.89 22.54
N ASN A 6 40.52 42.88 23.87
CA ASN A 6 39.58 42.05 24.64
C ASN A 6 38.14 42.60 24.73
N TYR A 7 37.88 43.83 24.26
CA TYR A 7 36.51 44.40 24.32
C TYR A 7 35.54 43.68 23.35
N GLN A 8 36.06 43.18 22.22
CA GLN A 8 35.29 42.40 21.24
C GLN A 8 34.90 41.02 21.80
N TYR A 9 35.78 40.39 22.57
CA TYR A 9 35.50 39.09 23.21
C TYR A 9 34.38 39.18 24.26
N TYR A 10 34.36 40.24 25.07
CA TYR A 10 33.31 40.46 26.08
C TYR A 10 31.91 40.68 25.48
N ILE A 11 31.83 41.25 24.28
CA ILE A 11 30.55 41.46 23.57
C ILE A 11 30.05 40.15 22.96
N ILE A 12 30.95 39.32 22.42
CA ILE A 12 30.60 38.01 21.86
C ILE A 12 30.11 37.06 22.95
N GLU A 13 30.79 36.98 24.10
CA GLU A 13 30.37 36.12 25.22
C GLU A 13 28.97 36.48 25.75
N ASN A 14 28.68 37.78 25.93
CA ASN A 14 27.36 38.22 26.37
C ASN A 14 26.25 37.99 25.34
N THR A 15 26.58 38.01 24.04
CA THR A 15 25.60 37.75 22.96
C THR A 15 25.30 36.26 22.82
N VAL A 16 26.30 35.40 23.02
CA VAL A 16 26.14 33.94 23.05
C VAL A 16 25.36 33.50 24.30
N ALA A 17 25.66 34.07 25.48
CA ALA A 17 24.93 33.77 26.72
C ALA A 17 23.43 34.10 26.60
N LYS A 18 23.07 35.23 25.98
CA LYS A 18 21.66 35.60 25.73
C LYS A 18 20.97 34.74 24.67
N GLY A 19 21.72 34.10 23.76
CA GLY A 19 21.20 33.13 22.80
C GLY A 19 20.85 31.78 23.42
N VAL A 20 21.65 31.33 24.40
CA VAL A 20 21.47 30.05 25.11
C VAL A 20 20.24 30.06 26.02
N ASP A 21 19.86 31.22 26.57
CA ASP A 21 18.63 31.34 27.37
C ASP A 21 17.34 31.36 26.54
N SER A 22 17.44 31.53 25.20
CA SER A 22 16.29 31.60 24.28
C SER A 22 15.96 30.28 23.58
N VAL A 23 16.64 29.18 23.96
CA VAL A 23 16.48 27.88 23.32
C VAL A 23 15.06 27.35 23.57
N SER A 24 14.29 27.32 22.48
CA SER A 24 12.91 26.91 22.34
C SER A 24 12.55 25.65 23.18
N PRO A 25 11.30 25.49 23.67
CA PRO A 25 10.83 24.34 24.47
C PRO A 25 11.08 22.93 23.90
N ILE A 26 11.56 22.85 22.66
CA ILE A 26 11.83 21.65 21.85
C ILE A 26 13.10 20.90 22.34
N PHE A 27 13.96 21.55 23.12
CA PHE A 27 15.24 20.98 23.60
C PHE A 27 15.23 20.53 25.07
N LYS A 28 14.10 20.63 25.78
CA LYS A 28 13.98 20.00 27.11
C LYS A 28 14.10 18.47 26.95
N GLY A 29 15.15 17.88 27.52
CA GLY A 29 15.42 16.43 27.48
C GLY A 29 16.36 15.97 26.37
N VAL A 30 17.21 16.84 25.83
CA VAL A 30 18.27 16.48 24.88
C VAL A 30 19.63 16.74 25.52
N GLU A 31 20.46 15.70 25.64
CA GLU A 31 21.82 15.77 26.18
C GLU A 31 22.82 15.52 25.05
N ILE A 32 23.83 16.40 24.92
CA ILE A 32 24.92 16.22 23.95
C ILE A 32 26.12 15.64 24.70
N LEU A 33 26.54 14.45 24.31
CA LEU A 33 27.68 13.76 24.91
C LEU A 33 29.02 14.37 24.44
N PRO A 34 30.13 14.15 25.17
CA PRO A 34 31.44 14.70 24.83
C PRO A 34 31.99 14.28 23.45
N ASP A 35 31.47 13.19 22.90
CA ASP A 35 31.78 12.70 21.55
C ASP A 35 30.94 13.36 20.44
N GLY A 36 30.09 14.34 20.80
CA GLY A 36 29.20 15.06 19.89
C GLY A 36 27.89 14.33 19.59
N SER A 37 27.65 13.16 20.17
CA SER A 37 26.39 12.42 20.00
C SER A 37 25.26 13.04 20.82
N VAL A 38 24.02 12.89 20.34
CA VAL A 38 22.85 13.53 20.94
C VAL A 38 21.89 12.46 21.47
N VAL A 39 21.64 12.47 22.78
CA VAL A 39 20.74 11.54 23.48
C VAL A 39 19.47 12.28 23.92
N ARG A 40 18.29 11.77 23.54
CA ARG A 40 17.00 12.28 24.03
C ARG A 40 16.56 11.49 25.25
N THR A 41 16.72 12.05 26.44
CA THR A 41 16.19 11.50 27.70
C THR A 41 14.74 11.95 27.87
N GLY A 42 13.79 11.00 27.87
CA GLY A 42 12.38 11.28 28.20
C GLY A 42 11.32 10.53 27.38
N THR A 43 11.67 9.82 26.31
CA THR A 43 10.73 8.87 25.66
C THR A 43 11.43 7.57 25.30
N ASN A 44 11.10 6.49 26.02
CA ASN A 44 11.53 5.13 25.70
C ASN A 44 10.76 4.58 24.49
N TYR A 45 10.86 5.26 23.34
CA TYR A 45 10.14 4.87 22.13
C TYR A 45 10.56 3.48 21.65
N SER A 46 11.87 3.20 21.70
CA SER A 46 12.45 1.89 21.35
C SER A 46 12.02 0.78 22.31
N GLY A 47 12.07 1.01 23.63
CA GLY A 47 11.66 0.00 24.61
C GLY A 47 10.16 -0.27 24.61
N LYS A 48 9.31 0.73 24.38
CA LYS A 48 7.85 0.50 24.18
C LYS A 48 7.56 -0.36 22.96
N PHE A 49 8.33 -0.19 21.89
CA PHE A 49 8.19 -1.03 20.70
C PHE A 49 8.63 -2.47 20.97
N GLN A 50 9.74 -2.64 21.70
CA GLN A 50 10.25 -3.94 22.11
C GLN A 50 9.25 -4.67 23.02
N GLU A 51 8.70 -3.99 24.03
CA GLU A 51 7.67 -4.52 24.93
C GLU A 51 6.41 -4.95 24.16
N ALA A 52 5.93 -4.11 23.23
CA ALA A 52 4.76 -4.44 22.42
C ALA A 52 5.02 -5.64 21.49
N HIS A 53 6.22 -5.72 20.92
CA HIS A 53 6.65 -6.82 20.07
C HIS A 53 6.73 -8.14 20.86
N ASP A 54 7.35 -8.12 22.04
CA ASP A 54 7.51 -9.30 22.89
C ASP A 54 6.17 -9.77 23.47
N ALA A 55 5.28 -8.84 23.86
CA ALA A 55 3.91 -9.16 24.26
C ALA A 55 3.10 -9.81 23.12
N SER A 56 3.27 -9.31 21.89
CA SER A 56 2.62 -9.89 20.71
C SER A 56 3.13 -11.31 20.41
N LYS A 57 4.45 -11.52 20.53
CA LYS A 57 5.08 -12.84 20.37
C LYS A 57 4.57 -13.84 21.42
N ALA A 58 4.50 -13.44 22.69
CA ALA A 58 4.00 -14.27 23.77
C ALA A 58 2.51 -14.63 23.59
N SER A 59 1.68 -13.67 23.15
CA SER A 59 0.26 -13.90 22.86
C SER A 59 0.04 -14.91 21.74
N ILE A 60 0.83 -14.82 20.67
CA ILE A 60 0.78 -15.78 19.56
C ILE A 60 1.24 -17.18 20.03
N GLN A 61 2.33 -17.26 20.78
CA GLN A 61 2.81 -18.53 21.32
C GLN A 61 1.81 -19.19 22.27
N SER A 62 1.14 -18.42 23.12
CA SER A 62 0.06 -18.92 23.99
C SER A 62 -1.11 -19.47 23.18
N ARG A 63 -1.50 -18.79 22.11
CA ARG A 63 -2.57 -19.27 21.21
C ARG A 63 -2.20 -20.57 20.49
N ILE A 64 -0.95 -20.71 20.04
CA ILE A 64 -0.45 -21.94 19.41
C ILE A 64 -0.42 -23.08 20.44
N SER A 65 0.12 -22.84 21.64
CA SER A 65 0.14 -23.81 22.74
C SER A 65 -1.26 -24.29 23.14
N ASN A 66 -2.25 -23.39 23.19
CA ASN A 66 -3.65 -23.75 23.45
C ASN A 66 -4.29 -24.59 22.33
N LEU A 67 -3.84 -24.43 21.08
CA LEU A 67 -4.28 -25.26 19.95
C LEU A 67 -3.62 -26.65 19.98
N GLU A 68 -2.34 -26.72 20.32
CA GLU A 68 -1.57 -27.96 20.40
C GLU A 68 -1.96 -28.82 21.61
N SER A 69 -2.37 -28.19 22.72
CA SER A 69 -2.80 -28.87 23.95
C SER A 69 -4.26 -29.36 23.93
N GLY A 70 -4.96 -29.28 22.79
CA GLY A 70 -6.31 -29.81 22.65
C GLY A 70 -7.40 -29.04 23.42
N GLY A 71 -7.09 -27.82 23.88
CA GLY A 71 -7.97 -26.97 24.70
C GLY A 71 -9.15 -26.33 23.97
N VAL A 72 -9.69 -26.94 22.91
CA VAL A 72 -10.96 -26.51 22.33
C VAL A 72 -12.08 -27.11 23.17
N LYS A 73 -12.52 -26.36 24.18
CA LYS A 73 -13.76 -26.65 24.91
C LYS A 73 -14.93 -26.64 23.93
N GLY A 74 -15.47 -27.83 23.67
CA GLY A 74 -16.78 -28.15 23.14
C GLY A 74 -17.50 -27.09 22.32
N THR A 75 -17.43 -27.21 20.99
CA THR A 75 -18.70 -27.14 20.26
C THR A 75 -19.28 -28.53 20.37
N GLY A 76 -20.43 -28.63 21.03
CA GLY A 76 -21.17 -29.89 21.17
C GLY A 76 -21.42 -30.52 19.81
N GLU A 77 -22.01 -31.71 19.82
CA GLU A 77 -22.55 -32.43 18.68
C GLU A 77 -23.57 -31.55 17.92
N GLY A 78 -23.06 -30.55 17.21
CA GLY A 78 -23.81 -29.75 16.25
C GLY A 78 -23.98 -30.66 15.07
N GLU A 79 -25.21 -31.15 14.94
CA GLU A 79 -25.84 -31.74 13.76
C GLU A 79 -24.84 -32.10 12.66
N LYS A 80 -24.71 -33.40 12.41
CA LYS A 80 -24.19 -33.92 11.14
C LYS A 80 -25.05 -33.36 10.00
N LEU A 81 -24.85 -32.10 9.63
CA LEU A 81 -25.19 -31.56 8.33
C LEU A 81 -24.59 -32.53 7.35
N GLN A 82 -25.46 -33.23 6.61
CA GLN A 82 -25.06 -34.21 5.61
C GLN A 82 -23.89 -33.64 4.84
N ARG A 83 -22.71 -34.25 5.06
CA ARG A 83 -21.41 -33.68 4.71
C ARG A 83 -21.24 -33.83 3.20
N GLY A 84 -21.91 -32.97 2.43
CA GLY A 84 -21.78 -32.92 0.98
C GLY A 84 -20.36 -32.50 0.60
N LYS A 85 -19.77 -33.20 -0.39
CA LYS A 85 -18.49 -33.01 -1.12
C LYS A 85 -17.20 -32.60 -0.35
N TYR A 86 -17.21 -31.79 0.71
CA TYR A 86 -16.02 -31.23 1.37
C TYR A 86 -15.98 -31.47 2.89
N ALA A 87 -14.79 -31.78 3.42
CA ALA A 87 -14.60 -32.05 4.83
C ALA A 87 -14.57 -30.78 5.70
N ASN A 88 -14.11 -29.65 5.18
CA ASN A 88 -14.11 -28.36 5.87
C ASN A 88 -14.21 -27.16 4.90
N ARG A 89 -14.34 -25.94 5.45
CA ARG A 89 -14.44 -24.69 4.66
C ARG A 89 -13.18 -24.39 3.86
N LEU A 90 -12.00 -24.78 4.36
CA LEU A 90 -10.73 -24.54 3.69
C LEU A 90 -10.63 -25.39 2.41
N ASP A 91 -11.06 -26.64 2.45
CA ASP A 91 -11.14 -27.52 1.26
C ASP A 91 -12.07 -26.93 0.21
N LYS A 92 -13.23 -26.42 0.64
CA LYS A 92 -14.18 -25.72 -0.25
C LYS A 92 -13.55 -24.48 -0.90
N LEU A 93 -12.70 -23.75 -0.17
CA LEU A 93 -12.01 -22.58 -0.72
C LEU A 93 -10.88 -22.98 -1.68
N HIS A 94 -10.11 -24.01 -1.36
CA HIS A 94 -9.08 -24.54 -2.26
C HIS A 94 -9.67 -25.12 -3.54
N ASP A 95 -10.80 -25.81 -3.48
CA ASP A 95 -11.48 -26.32 -4.67
C ASP A 95 -12.03 -25.16 -5.55
N LYS A 96 -12.55 -24.10 -4.91
CA LYS A 96 -13.13 -22.95 -5.62
C LYS A 96 -12.08 -22.00 -6.21
N PHE A 97 -10.98 -21.76 -5.51
CA PHE A 97 -10.02 -20.70 -5.82
C PHE A 97 -8.60 -21.21 -6.08
N GLY A 98 -8.38 -22.53 -6.00
CA GLY A 98 -7.05 -23.11 -6.01
C GLY A 98 -6.33 -22.96 -4.68
N LYS A 99 -5.26 -23.73 -4.52
CA LYS A 99 -4.32 -23.61 -3.40
C LYS A 99 -3.10 -22.81 -3.85
N LEU A 100 -2.80 -21.73 -3.13
CA LEU A 100 -1.59 -20.94 -3.38
C LEU A 100 -0.39 -21.56 -2.67
N THR A 101 0.78 -21.45 -3.27
CA THR A 101 2.05 -21.78 -2.61
C THR A 101 2.42 -20.69 -1.60
N PRO A 102 3.27 -20.98 -0.60
CA PRO A 102 3.80 -19.96 0.30
C PRO A 102 4.49 -18.80 -0.43
N GLY A 103 5.18 -19.07 -1.54
CA GLY A 103 5.80 -18.04 -2.39
C GLY A 103 4.75 -17.09 -2.96
N GLN A 104 3.70 -17.62 -3.58
CA GLN A 104 2.60 -16.82 -4.12
C GLN A 104 1.88 -16.00 -3.05
N ILE A 105 1.75 -16.52 -1.83
CA ILE A 105 1.18 -15.77 -0.71
C ILE A 105 2.07 -14.58 -0.35
N ASN A 106 3.38 -14.80 -0.25
CA ASN A 106 4.35 -13.75 0.08
C ASN A 106 4.39 -12.67 -1.00
N GLU A 107 4.42 -13.04 -2.29
CA GLU A 107 4.36 -12.12 -3.43
C GLU A 107 3.12 -11.20 -3.32
N ARG A 108 1.95 -11.78 -3.06
CA ARG A 108 0.70 -11.02 -2.92
C ARG A 108 0.69 -10.11 -1.70
N ILE A 109 1.27 -10.53 -0.58
CA ILE A 109 1.41 -9.69 0.62
C ILE A 109 2.35 -8.51 0.33
N ASN A 110 3.49 -8.79 -0.29
CA ASN A 110 4.49 -7.79 -0.63
C ASN A 110 3.94 -6.76 -1.61
N LEU A 111 3.27 -7.20 -2.69
CA LEU A 111 2.63 -6.30 -3.64
C LEU A 111 1.61 -5.38 -2.98
N ARG A 112 0.75 -5.90 -2.09
CA ARG A 112 -0.21 -5.07 -1.35
C ARG A 112 0.48 -4.06 -0.44
N ALA A 113 1.52 -4.48 0.27
CA ALA A 113 2.29 -3.58 1.14
C ALA A 113 2.97 -2.48 0.33
N LYS A 114 3.62 -2.84 -0.78
CA LYS A 114 4.31 -1.93 -1.70
C LYS A 114 3.36 -0.92 -2.35
N THR A 115 2.20 -1.38 -2.83
CA THR A 115 1.16 -0.49 -3.40
C THR A 115 0.64 0.51 -2.36
N LYS A 116 0.48 0.07 -1.11
CA LYS A 116 0.08 0.97 0.00
C LYS A 116 1.20 1.96 0.35
N SER A 117 2.46 1.53 0.41
CA SER A 117 3.60 2.42 0.61
C SER A 117 3.69 3.48 -0.49
N GLU A 118 3.44 3.10 -1.74
CA GLU A 118 3.40 4.05 -2.85
C GLU A 118 2.27 5.07 -2.69
N LEU A 119 1.09 4.64 -2.24
CA LEU A 119 0.01 5.57 -1.92
C LEU A 119 0.43 6.59 -0.86
N GLU A 120 1.11 6.16 0.20
CA GLU A 120 1.61 7.07 1.25
C GLU A 120 2.71 7.99 0.72
N ARG A 121 3.60 7.52 -0.16
CA ARG A 121 4.60 8.35 -0.85
C ARG A 121 3.93 9.44 -1.68
N LEU A 122 2.95 9.08 -2.51
CA LEU A 122 2.18 10.04 -3.31
C LEU A 122 1.46 11.04 -2.40
N LYS A 123 0.83 10.57 -1.30
CA LYS A 123 0.21 11.47 -0.32
C LYS A 123 1.21 12.46 0.27
N GLN A 124 2.44 12.04 0.57
CA GLN A 124 3.47 12.95 1.07
C GLN A 124 3.88 13.99 0.02
N ILE A 125 4.08 13.57 -1.24
CA ILE A 125 4.41 14.47 -2.36
C ILE A 125 3.31 15.53 -2.58
N TYR A 126 2.05 15.13 -2.41
CA TYR A 126 0.91 16.02 -2.60
C TYR A 126 0.44 16.70 -1.30
N ASN A 127 0.96 16.33 -0.13
CA ASN A 127 0.66 16.95 1.16
C ASN A 127 1.39 18.30 1.28
N GLY A 128 0.63 19.34 1.63
CA GLY A 128 1.04 20.75 1.59
C GLY A 128 0.11 21.64 0.76
N ARG A 129 -0.85 21.06 0.02
CA ARG A 129 -1.85 21.80 -0.75
C ARG A 129 -3.25 21.66 -0.11
N PRO A 130 -3.99 22.76 0.12
CA PRO A 130 -5.41 22.68 0.46
C PRO A 130 -6.15 21.99 -0.69
N ASN A 131 -7.03 21.04 -0.37
CA ASN A 131 -7.61 20.05 -1.30
C ASN A 131 -6.58 19.06 -1.84
N PHE A 132 -6.33 17.98 -1.10
CA PHE A 132 -5.65 16.78 -1.58
C PHE A 132 -5.96 16.55 -3.06
N GLY A 133 -4.93 16.52 -3.90
CA GLY A 133 -4.98 16.79 -5.33
C GLY A 133 -6.10 16.10 -6.11
N ARG A 134 -7.34 16.59 -5.98
CA ARG A 134 -8.51 16.16 -6.76
C ARG A 134 -8.25 16.34 -8.26
N ASP A 135 -7.40 17.32 -8.57
CA ASP A 135 -6.97 17.69 -9.92
C ASP A 135 -5.61 17.08 -10.27
N LYS A 136 -5.01 16.25 -9.40
CA LYS A 136 -3.68 15.62 -9.59
C LYS A 136 -3.63 14.11 -9.37
N MET A 137 -4.58 13.56 -8.63
CA MET A 137 -4.77 12.13 -8.44
C MET A 137 -6.20 11.79 -8.80
N GLY A 138 -6.42 10.63 -9.42
CA GLY A 138 -7.76 10.10 -9.59
C GLY A 138 -8.12 9.04 -8.55
N PRO A 139 -9.30 8.39 -8.68
CA PRO A 139 -9.85 7.52 -7.64
C PRO A 139 -9.02 6.28 -7.30
N ALA A 140 -8.09 5.87 -8.18
CA ALA A 140 -7.38 4.60 -8.08
C ALA A 140 -5.86 4.76 -8.22
N LEU A 141 -5.15 3.93 -7.47
CA LEU A 141 -3.72 3.63 -7.63
C LEU A 141 -3.60 2.14 -7.87
N ALA A 142 -2.83 1.74 -8.86
CA ALA A 142 -2.49 0.35 -9.12
C ALA A 142 -1.00 0.12 -8.94
N GLY A 143 -0.66 -1.08 -8.44
CA GLY A 143 0.67 -1.66 -8.43
C GLY A 143 0.65 -2.97 -9.22
N VAL A 144 1.70 -3.22 -9.99
CA VAL A 144 1.93 -4.46 -10.72
C VAL A 144 3.25 -5.05 -10.26
N TYR A 145 3.25 -6.33 -9.90
CA TYR A 145 4.46 -7.10 -9.64
C TYR A 145 4.77 -7.96 -10.86
N ASP A 146 5.99 -7.82 -11.38
CA ASP A 146 6.53 -8.69 -12.43
C ASP A 146 7.34 -9.82 -11.79
N LYS A 147 6.82 -11.05 -11.90
CA LYS A 147 7.43 -12.25 -11.30
C LYS A 147 8.75 -12.65 -11.96
N THR A 148 9.01 -12.20 -13.19
CA THR A 148 10.24 -12.55 -13.91
C THR A 148 11.41 -11.67 -13.53
N THR A 149 11.15 -10.40 -13.19
CA THR A 149 12.17 -9.41 -12.84
C THR A 149 12.23 -9.11 -11.35
N GLY A 150 11.15 -9.36 -10.61
CA GLY A 150 11.00 -8.96 -9.21
C GLY A 150 10.64 -7.49 -9.01
N GLU A 151 10.39 -6.75 -10.10
CA GLU A 151 10.13 -5.32 -10.09
C GLU A 151 8.67 -4.97 -9.83
N TYR A 152 8.43 -3.73 -9.40
CA TYR A 152 7.10 -3.19 -9.12
C TYR A 152 6.86 -1.93 -9.94
N TYR A 153 5.70 -1.87 -10.60
CA TYR A 153 5.28 -0.75 -11.42
C TYR A 153 3.99 -0.15 -10.86
N TYR A 154 3.88 1.18 -10.87
CA TYR A 154 2.73 1.87 -10.29
C TYR A 154 2.16 2.89 -11.25
N ALA A 155 0.84 3.06 -11.21
CA ALA A 155 0.18 4.13 -11.94
C ALA A 155 -1.09 4.60 -11.23
N ILE A 156 -1.39 5.88 -11.41
CA ILE A 156 -2.68 6.49 -11.09
C ILE A 156 -3.43 6.70 -12.41
N ASN A 157 -4.76 6.72 -12.36
CA ASN A 157 -5.54 7.00 -13.57
C ASN A 157 -5.30 8.43 -14.07
N THR A 158 -5.41 8.65 -15.38
CA THR A 158 -5.41 10.01 -15.92
C THR A 158 -6.70 10.74 -15.54
N ILE A 159 -6.60 12.06 -15.40
CA ILE A 159 -7.64 12.89 -14.78
C ILE A 159 -8.61 13.42 -15.82
N ASP A 160 -8.14 13.63 -17.04
CA ASP A 160 -8.87 14.03 -18.22
C ASP A 160 -9.41 12.83 -19.02
N GLY A 161 -8.92 11.62 -18.71
CA GLY A 161 -9.26 10.42 -19.48
C GLY A 161 -8.33 10.17 -20.66
N ALA A 162 -7.25 10.94 -20.81
CA ALA A 162 -6.27 10.74 -21.86
C ALA A 162 -5.68 9.33 -21.77
N VAL A 163 -5.67 8.62 -22.90
CA VAL A 163 -5.06 7.30 -23.02
C VAL A 163 -3.69 7.49 -23.64
N PRO A 164 -2.59 7.22 -22.90
CA PRO A 164 -1.25 7.27 -23.48
C PRO A 164 -1.05 6.12 -24.48
N GLU A 165 0.08 6.13 -25.18
CA GLU A 165 0.45 5.01 -26.04
C GLU A 165 0.47 3.69 -25.24
N LEU A 166 -0.34 2.74 -25.71
CA LEU A 166 -0.48 1.42 -25.12
C LEU A 166 0.36 0.39 -25.88
N VAL A 167 0.91 -0.59 -25.17
CA VAL A 167 1.52 -1.77 -25.79
C VAL A 167 0.52 -2.50 -26.68
N PRO A 168 0.97 -3.20 -27.75
CA PRO A 168 0.08 -3.80 -28.75
C PRO A 168 -1.05 -4.68 -28.17
N LEU A 169 -0.76 -5.45 -27.12
CA LEU A 169 -1.75 -6.28 -26.43
C LEU A 169 -2.93 -5.45 -25.90
N LEU A 170 -2.64 -4.38 -25.16
CA LEU A 170 -3.65 -3.52 -24.54
C LEU A 170 -4.35 -2.65 -25.58
N GLN A 171 -3.62 -2.15 -26.58
CA GLN A 171 -4.20 -1.38 -27.67
C GLN A 171 -5.18 -2.22 -28.49
N ASN A 172 -4.82 -3.47 -28.80
CA ASN A 172 -5.70 -4.38 -29.52
C ASN A 172 -6.98 -4.67 -28.72
N ARG A 173 -6.87 -4.93 -27.41
CA ARG A 173 -8.04 -5.12 -26.54
C ARG A 173 -8.91 -3.87 -26.45
N LEU A 174 -8.31 -2.67 -26.40
CA LEU A 174 -9.08 -1.41 -26.39
C LEU A 174 -9.85 -1.21 -27.70
N ASN A 175 -9.19 -1.42 -28.85
CA ASN A 175 -9.82 -1.26 -30.17
C ASN A 175 -10.93 -2.27 -30.44
N ASN A 176 -10.81 -3.48 -29.89
CA ASN A 176 -11.76 -4.57 -30.05
C ASN A 176 -12.71 -4.71 -28.85
N MET A 177 -12.87 -3.68 -28.02
CA MET A 177 -13.83 -3.71 -26.91
C MET A 177 -15.27 -3.68 -27.46
N PRO A 178 -16.14 -4.63 -27.09
CA PRO A 178 -17.54 -4.59 -27.50
C PRO A 178 -18.21 -3.30 -27.06
N LYS A 179 -19.09 -2.76 -27.91
CA LYS A 179 -19.77 -1.49 -27.64
C LYS A 179 -20.56 -1.53 -26.33
N GLU A 180 -21.16 -2.67 -26.01
CA GLU A 180 -21.92 -2.87 -24.77
C GLU A 180 -21.03 -2.75 -23.53
N VAL A 181 -19.81 -3.30 -23.59
CA VAL A 181 -18.83 -3.19 -22.50
C VAL A 181 -18.33 -1.75 -22.39
N PHE A 182 -18.03 -1.12 -23.53
CA PHE A 182 -17.59 0.26 -23.57
C PHE A 182 -18.66 1.22 -23.01
N ASP A 183 -19.91 1.07 -23.41
CA ASP A 183 -20.98 1.96 -22.96
C ASP A 183 -21.40 1.70 -21.51
N SER A 184 -21.24 0.47 -21.00
CA SER A 184 -21.64 0.11 -19.63
C SER A 184 -21.01 0.95 -18.52
N TYR A 185 -19.91 1.63 -18.83
CA TYR A 185 -19.16 2.43 -17.87
C TYR A 185 -18.64 3.76 -18.45
N SER A 186 -19.04 4.12 -19.68
CA SER A 186 -18.58 5.35 -20.35
C SER A 186 -19.05 6.63 -19.68
N GLN A 187 -20.17 6.60 -18.95
CA GLN A 187 -20.66 7.75 -18.18
C GLN A 187 -19.89 7.97 -16.85
N LEU A 188 -19.19 6.94 -16.37
CA LEU A 188 -18.47 6.95 -15.09
C LEU A 188 -16.95 6.92 -15.25
N SER A 189 -16.46 6.47 -16.41
CA SER A 189 -15.07 6.55 -16.82
C SER A 189 -14.85 7.76 -17.70
N LYS A 190 -13.67 8.36 -17.57
CA LYS A 190 -13.23 9.42 -18.49
C LYS A 190 -12.52 8.87 -19.72
N GLY A 191 -12.19 7.58 -19.73
CA GLY A 191 -11.56 6.88 -20.84
C GLY A 191 -11.24 5.43 -20.46
N ALA A 192 -11.71 4.45 -21.24
CA ALA A 192 -11.57 3.03 -20.91
C ALA A 192 -10.11 2.57 -20.72
N GLY A 193 -9.17 3.11 -21.51
CA GLY A 193 -7.74 2.82 -21.41
C GLY A 193 -6.97 3.66 -20.38
N SER A 194 -7.65 4.57 -19.69
CA SER A 194 -7.03 5.63 -18.87
C SER A 194 -6.89 5.24 -17.39
N HIS A 195 -7.27 4.00 -17.07
CA HIS A 195 -7.40 3.48 -15.72
C HIS A 195 -6.05 3.11 -15.10
N ALA A 196 -5.89 3.32 -13.79
CA ALA A 196 -4.66 3.08 -13.05
C ALA A 196 -4.08 1.68 -13.30
N GLU A 197 -4.93 0.66 -13.18
CA GLU A 197 -4.64 -0.74 -13.52
C GLU A 197 -4.05 -0.97 -14.92
N VAL A 198 -4.68 -0.40 -15.96
CA VAL A 198 -4.27 -0.55 -17.37
C VAL A 198 -2.93 0.12 -17.57
N LEU A 199 -2.76 1.31 -17.00
CA LEU A 199 -1.53 2.08 -17.09
C LEU A 199 -0.37 1.38 -16.37
N ALA A 200 -0.60 0.80 -15.19
CA ALA A 200 0.46 0.09 -14.47
C ALA A 200 0.91 -1.18 -15.22
N VAL A 201 -0.03 -1.91 -15.83
CA VAL A 201 0.31 -3.06 -16.70
C VAL A 201 1.01 -2.61 -17.98
N ASN A 202 0.57 -1.51 -18.57
CA ASN A 202 1.21 -0.92 -19.75
C ASN A 202 2.68 -0.59 -19.47
N GLU A 203 2.96 0.06 -18.34
CA GLU A 203 4.33 0.38 -17.92
C GLU A 203 5.16 -0.88 -17.66
N ALA A 204 4.59 -1.89 -16.99
CA ALA A 204 5.28 -3.16 -16.77
C ALA A 204 5.68 -3.83 -18.10
N LEU A 205 4.75 -3.92 -19.06
CA LEU A 205 5.01 -4.53 -20.37
C LEU A 205 5.93 -3.69 -21.26
N LYS A 206 5.96 -2.35 -21.11
CA LYS A 206 6.95 -1.51 -21.79
C LYS A 206 8.36 -1.76 -21.28
N ARG A 207 8.51 -1.97 -19.97
CA ARG A 207 9.82 -2.22 -19.33
C ARG A 207 10.29 -3.65 -19.52
N ASN A 208 9.36 -4.60 -19.59
CA ASN A 208 9.63 -5.99 -19.89
C ASN A 208 8.69 -6.51 -21.00
N PRO A 209 9.04 -6.29 -22.28
CA PRO A 209 8.22 -6.73 -23.41
C PRO A 209 8.07 -8.25 -23.54
N ASN A 210 8.91 -9.02 -22.83
CA ASN A 210 8.88 -10.48 -22.85
C ASN A 210 8.00 -11.07 -21.74
N ALA A 211 7.52 -10.24 -20.79
CA ALA A 211 6.62 -10.71 -19.74
C ALA A 211 5.30 -11.22 -20.35
N ARG A 212 4.87 -12.39 -19.88
CA ARG A 212 3.57 -12.95 -20.23
C ARG A 212 2.50 -12.44 -19.27
N ILE A 213 1.23 -12.63 -19.62
CA ILE A 213 0.09 -12.19 -18.80
C ILE A 213 0.17 -12.79 -17.39
N GLU A 214 0.48 -14.08 -17.32
CA GLU A 214 0.63 -14.84 -16.10
C GLU A 214 1.85 -14.45 -15.27
N ASP A 215 2.80 -13.69 -15.82
CA ASP A 215 3.97 -13.20 -15.09
C ASP A 215 3.64 -11.95 -14.27
N LEU A 216 2.51 -11.29 -14.55
CA LEU A 216 2.13 -10.02 -13.94
C LEU A 216 0.97 -10.18 -12.96
N THR A 217 1.18 -9.77 -11.71
CA THR A 217 0.14 -9.72 -10.68
C THR A 217 -0.25 -8.28 -10.40
N VAL A 218 -1.55 -7.96 -10.40
CA VAL A 218 -2.08 -6.60 -10.30
C VAL A 218 -2.80 -6.39 -8.97
N ASN A 219 -2.46 -5.31 -8.26
CA ASN A 219 -3.18 -4.82 -7.09
C ASN A 219 -3.66 -3.39 -7.32
N VAL A 220 -4.91 -3.10 -6.93
CA VAL A 220 -5.57 -1.82 -7.16
C VAL A 220 -6.22 -1.40 -5.84
N ILE A 221 -5.90 -0.19 -5.42
CA ILE A 221 -6.41 0.41 -4.18
C ILE A 221 -6.97 1.79 -4.46
N ARG A 222 -7.89 2.21 -3.59
CA ARG A 222 -8.41 3.58 -3.60
C ARG A 222 -7.33 4.55 -3.17
N THR A 223 -7.32 5.73 -3.77
CA THR A 223 -6.42 6.83 -3.36
C THR A 223 -6.90 7.56 -2.11
N GLY A 224 -8.21 7.55 -1.85
CA GLY A 224 -8.81 8.22 -0.69
C GLY A 224 -9.22 9.67 -0.92
N ILE A 225 -9.28 10.11 -2.18
CA ILE A 225 -9.72 11.46 -2.55
C ILE A 225 -11.14 11.77 -2.05
N ASN A 226 -12.02 10.78 -2.11
CA ASN A 226 -13.34 10.89 -1.53
C ASN A 226 -13.26 10.51 -0.05
N LYS A 227 -13.62 11.44 0.84
CA LYS A 227 -13.62 11.25 2.30
C LYS A 227 -14.44 10.03 2.74
N ASN A 228 -15.49 9.67 2.00
CA ASN A 228 -16.35 8.52 2.28
C ASN A 228 -15.79 7.19 1.75
N LYS A 229 -14.68 7.23 1.00
CA LYS A 229 -14.04 6.05 0.40
C LYS A 229 -12.55 6.06 0.78
N PRO A 230 -12.17 5.49 1.95
CA PRO A 230 -10.82 5.57 2.47
C PRO A 230 -9.76 5.07 1.48
N GLY A 231 -8.61 5.74 1.46
CA GLY A 231 -7.46 5.31 0.69
C GLY A 231 -6.85 4.01 1.23
N GLY A 232 -6.22 3.23 0.36
CA GLY A 232 -5.60 1.95 0.71
C GLY A 232 -6.55 0.75 0.69
N LEU A 233 -7.85 0.98 0.47
CA LEU A 233 -8.82 -0.11 0.36
C LEU A 233 -8.89 -0.63 -1.08
N MET A 234 -8.87 -1.96 -1.23
CA MET A 234 -9.14 -2.62 -2.50
C MET A 234 -10.63 -2.50 -2.86
N PHE A 235 -10.97 -2.54 -4.15
CA PHE A 235 -12.34 -2.38 -4.62
C PHE A 235 -12.61 -3.14 -5.92
N LYS A 236 -13.89 -3.42 -6.19
CA LYS A 236 -14.32 -4.00 -7.46
C LYS A 236 -13.98 -3.03 -8.60
N CYS A 237 -13.13 -3.48 -9.51
CA CYS A 237 -12.76 -2.72 -10.69
C CYS A 237 -13.92 -2.65 -11.71
N CYS A 238 -13.82 -1.74 -12.67
CA CYS A 238 -14.89 -1.49 -13.63
C CYS A 238 -14.94 -2.53 -14.77
N PRO A 239 -16.03 -2.58 -15.57
CA PRO A 239 -16.14 -3.45 -16.74
C PRO A 239 -15.07 -3.20 -17.82
N HIS A 240 -14.67 -1.95 -18.08
CA HIS A 240 -13.62 -1.63 -19.07
C HIS A 240 -12.32 -2.35 -18.73
N TYR A 241 -11.93 -2.26 -17.46
CA TYR A 241 -10.76 -2.96 -16.93
C TYR A 241 -10.89 -4.47 -17.03
N SER A 242 -12.03 -5.03 -16.61
CA SER A 242 -12.23 -6.48 -16.62
C SER A 242 -12.05 -7.06 -18.03
N TYR A 243 -12.37 -6.27 -19.06
CA TYR A 243 -12.09 -6.62 -20.45
C TYR A 243 -10.61 -6.43 -20.82
N LEU A 244 -10.03 -5.26 -20.55
CA LEU A 244 -8.64 -4.94 -20.93
C LEU A 244 -7.61 -5.84 -20.25
N LEU A 245 -7.83 -6.18 -18.99
CA LEU A 245 -6.95 -7.02 -18.18
C LEU A 245 -7.53 -8.42 -17.95
N LYS A 246 -8.34 -8.89 -18.88
CA LYS A 246 -8.75 -10.30 -18.94
C LYS A 246 -7.52 -11.21 -18.86
N GLU A 247 -7.62 -12.30 -18.08
CA GLU A 247 -6.56 -13.29 -17.79
C GLU A 247 -5.40 -12.83 -16.90
N PHE A 248 -5.25 -11.53 -16.63
CA PHE A 248 -4.26 -11.09 -15.64
C PHE A 248 -4.63 -11.53 -14.23
N GLU A 249 -3.62 -11.79 -13.40
CA GLU A 249 -3.83 -12.14 -12.00
C GLU A 249 -4.15 -10.88 -11.18
N VAL A 250 -5.43 -10.65 -10.90
CA VAL A 250 -5.90 -9.49 -10.16
C VAL A 250 -6.21 -9.87 -8.71
N ILE A 251 -5.53 -9.22 -7.75
CA ILE A 251 -5.68 -9.53 -6.31
C ILE A 251 -6.44 -8.45 -5.52
N SER A 252 -7.12 -7.55 -6.23
CA SER A 252 -7.86 -6.38 -5.72
C SER A 252 -9.32 -6.66 -5.38
N GLU A 253 -9.80 -7.87 -5.65
CA GLU A 253 -11.18 -8.21 -5.38
C GLU A 253 -11.39 -8.64 -3.93
N VAL A 254 -12.21 -7.88 -3.22
CA VAL A 254 -12.99 -8.38 -2.10
C VAL A 254 -14.45 -8.34 -2.55
N SER A 255 -14.88 -9.41 -3.23
CA SER A 255 -16.31 -9.67 -3.38
C SER A 255 -16.90 -9.82 -1.98
N LYS A 256 -17.59 -8.79 -1.49
CA LYS A 256 -18.47 -8.92 -0.33
C LYS A 256 -19.75 -9.62 -0.79
N PHE A 257 -19.67 -10.95 -0.84
CA PHE A 257 -20.79 -11.91 -0.87
C PHE A 257 -21.82 -11.81 -2.00
N GLY A 258 -22.40 -12.97 -2.29
CA GLY A 258 -23.59 -13.10 -3.12
C GLY A 258 -24.76 -12.29 -2.57
N ARG A 259 -25.47 -11.71 -3.52
CA ARG A 259 -26.92 -11.62 -3.55
C ARG A 259 -27.32 -11.63 -5.01
#